data_AF-A0A2V9V8J4-F1
#
_entry.id   AF-A0A2V9V8J4-F1
#
_cell.length_a   1.000
_cell.length_b   1.000
_cell.length_c   1.000
_cell.angle_alpha   90.00
_cell.angle_beta   90.00
_cell.angle_gamma   90.00
#
_symmetry.space_group_name_H-M   'P 1'
#
loop_
_entity.id
_entity.type
_entity.pdbx_description
1 polymer ?
#
loop_
_entity_poly.entity_id
_entity_poly.type
_entity_poly.pdbx_seq_one_letter_code
_entity_poly.pdbx_strand_id
1 'polypeptide(L)'
;MTFRIPKGMKIAATGSLVSDTNDGGQDVTVWKSEVPQTVAGFNFGRFKVQEVKLTAPEYLVQSYANEEPPDWVRSLLQAVDGDLPTQGSHAGTDVALGNMNTTGMIKHALAEGQVSVQLYSEFFGPLPYKRLAMSQQTACTFGQAWPTLVWLPICSFFDSTVRHSLGLDLGDRGYWKIVAPHEVAHQWWGHMVGFNSYRDQWMSEGFADMSASLFIQLIEKNPKKFLEFWNDERELLTLRNREGFRAIDVGPLTMGYRLNNSRGGFNVTRDLIYPKGAFILHMVRMMMWDRQAGDQNFKTTMQDFAKTYSGKAATTEDFKAMVEKHMTKEMDLDGNHRMDWFFNEYVYGTALPTYKMDSSFEKDANGDVVFAFKLTQSGVDDRFRMLVPIYLELADGRTVNLGRANLIGNSSIDRKVPLQGVKVAPKRALVNYNYDVLASN
;
A
#
# COMPACT_ATOMS: atom_id res chain seq x y z
N MET A 1 21.43 20.52 9.03
CA MET A 1 20.69 21.66 8.42
C MET A 1 20.46 22.70 9.50
N THR A 2 20.57 23.99 9.17
CA THR A 2 20.29 25.10 10.10
C THR A 2 19.26 26.01 9.46
N PHE A 3 18.18 26.30 10.18
CA PHE A 3 17.11 27.18 9.72
C PHE A 3 17.00 28.39 10.64
N ARG A 4 16.82 29.57 10.06
CA ARG A 4 16.46 30.81 10.75
C ARG A 4 15.07 31.20 10.28
N ILE A 5 14.09 31.18 11.16
CA ILE A 5 12.68 31.42 10.84
C ILE A 5 12.11 32.57 11.68
N PRO A 6 11.05 33.26 11.20
CA PRO A 6 10.37 34.27 12.00
C PRO A 6 9.88 33.71 13.34
N LYS A 7 9.93 34.54 14.39
CA LYS A 7 9.47 34.16 15.74
C LYS A 7 8.05 33.59 15.72
N GLY A 8 7.86 32.45 16.39
CA GLY A 8 6.56 31.81 16.52
C GLY A 8 6.16 30.91 15.35
N MET A 9 7.03 30.78 14.34
CA MET A 9 6.93 29.73 13.33
C MET A 9 7.62 28.46 13.82
N LYS A 10 7.28 27.31 13.25
CA LYS A 10 7.95 26.03 13.52
C LYS A 10 8.44 25.40 12.22
N ILE A 11 9.52 24.64 12.34
CA ILE A 11 10.08 23.79 11.27
C ILE A 11 9.82 22.32 11.62
N ALA A 12 9.33 21.56 10.66
CA ALA A 12 9.41 20.10 10.64
C ALA A 12 10.40 19.70 9.55
N ALA A 13 11.58 19.20 9.92
CA ALA A 13 12.61 18.84 8.95
C ALA A 13 13.06 17.39 9.09
N THR A 14 13.74 16.91 8.05
CA THR A 14 14.49 15.66 8.06
C THR A 14 15.56 15.68 9.18
N GLY A 15 15.71 14.56 9.88
CA GLY A 15 16.62 14.35 10.99
C GLY A 15 16.00 14.61 12.35
N SER A 16 16.87 14.74 13.34
CA SER A 16 16.53 15.02 14.74
C SER A 16 16.92 16.46 15.08
N LEU A 17 16.05 17.15 15.82
CA LEU A 17 16.30 18.51 16.31
C LEU A 17 17.39 18.46 17.38
N VAL A 18 18.48 19.20 17.18
CA VAL A 18 19.63 19.24 18.11
C VAL A 18 19.79 20.59 18.82
N SER A 19 19.19 21.65 18.29
CA SER A 19 19.18 22.97 18.92
C SER A 19 17.97 23.76 18.46
N ASP A 20 17.37 24.51 19.38
CA ASP A 20 16.30 25.48 19.15
C ASP A 20 16.58 26.70 20.03
N THR A 21 16.92 27.82 19.42
CA THR A 21 17.39 29.03 20.11
C THR A 21 16.77 30.26 19.48
N ASN A 22 16.63 31.36 20.22
CA ASN A 22 16.24 32.65 19.65
C ASN A 22 17.48 33.53 19.47
N ASP A 23 17.73 33.99 18.25
CA ASP A 23 18.85 34.88 17.90
C ASP A 23 18.32 36.08 17.12
N GLY A 24 18.40 37.27 17.72
CA GLY A 24 17.96 38.52 17.08
C GLY A 24 16.48 38.57 16.72
N GLY A 25 15.60 37.90 17.49
CA GLY A 25 14.16 37.85 17.21
C GLY A 25 13.77 36.84 16.12
N GLN A 26 14.68 35.98 15.69
CA GLN A 26 14.42 34.82 14.85
C GLN A 26 14.59 33.53 15.66
N ASP A 27 13.75 32.54 15.40
CA ASP A 27 13.94 31.21 15.95
C ASP A 27 14.94 30.46 15.05
N VAL A 28 15.99 29.91 15.64
CA VAL A 28 17.10 29.24 14.97
C VAL A 28 17.12 27.79 15.39
N THR A 29 16.82 26.90 14.44
CA THR A 29 16.79 25.45 14.68
C THR A 29 17.91 24.75 13.92
N VAL A 30 18.57 23.80 14.58
CA VAL A 30 19.60 22.95 13.98
C VAL A 30 19.12 21.52 13.99
N TRP A 31 19.22 20.86 12.84
CA TRP A 31 18.76 19.50 12.59
C TRP A 31 19.91 18.64 12.09
N LYS A 32 20.00 17.42 12.61
CA LYS A 32 21.04 16.45 12.26
C LYS A 32 20.44 15.12 11.85
N SER A 33 20.86 14.58 10.72
CA SER A 33 20.53 13.22 10.31
C SER A 33 21.41 12.21 11.04
N GLU A 34 20.82 11.14 11.55
CA GLU A 34 21.53 10.06 12.25
C GLU A 34 22.29 9.14 11.29
N VAL A 35 21.79 9.03 10.06
CA VAL A 35 22.42 8.28 8.96
C VAL A 35 22.51 9.15 7.70
N PRO A 36 23.38 8.81 6.73
CA PRO A 36 23.38 9.46 5.42
C PRO A 36 21.99 9.41 4.79
N GLN A 37 21.51 10.54 4.26
CA GLN A 37 20.23 10.66 3.58
C GLN A 37 20.46 11.15 2.15
N THR A 38 19.78 10.54 1.18
CA THR A 38 19.88 10.90 -0.25
C THR A 38 19.11 12.18 -0.57
N VAL A 39 18.10 12.49 0.24
CA VAL A 39 17.25 13.68 0.11
C VAL A 39 16.96 14.26 1.49
N ALA A 40 16.72 15.56 1.55
CA ALA A 40 16.27 16.25 2.75
C ALA A 40 15.05 17.10 2.43
N GLY A 41 14.07 17.09 3.33
CA GLY A 41 12.87 17.91 3.25
C GLY A 41 12.72 18.78 4.50
N PHE A 42 11.97 19.86 4.36
CA PHE A 42 11.52 20.65 5.49
C PHE A 42 10.17 21.29 5.17
N ASN A 43 9.32 21.38 6.17
CA ASN A 43 8.10 22.17 6.13
C ASN A 43 8.17 23.25 7.21
N PHE A 44 7.59 24.41 6.93
CA PHE A 44 7.59 25.53 7.86
C PHE A 44 6.20 26.17 7.91
N GLY A 45 5.77 26.57 9.10
CA GLY A 45 4.43 27.09 9.30
C GLY A 45 4.14 27.47 10.73
N ARG A 46 2.98 28.08 10.97
CA ARG A 46 2.41 28.24 12.31
C ARG A 46 1.75 26.92 12.70
N PHE A 47 2.58 26.00 13.19
CA PHE A 47 2.14 24.65 13.48
C PHE A 47 1.76 24.47 14.95
N LYS A 48 0.58 23.89 15.14
CA LYS A 48 0.33 23.07 16.32
C LYS A 48 1.09 21.76 16.15
N VAL A 49 1.68 21.28 17.25
CA VAL A 49 2.43 20.02 17.29
C VAL A 49 1.80 19.10 18.31
N GLN A 50 1.68 17.83 17.97
CA GLN A 50 1.39 16.74 18.89
C GLN A 50 2.47 15.68 18.73
N GLU A 51 2.76 14.96 19.80
CA GLU A 51 3.80 13.92 19.77
C GLU A 51 3.46 12.74 20.67
N VAL A 52 4.04 11.60 20.32
CA VAL A 52 3.98 10.36 21.11
C VAL A 52 5.35 9.69 21.07
N LYS A 53 5.78 9.17 22.22
CA LYS A 53 6.98 8.34 22.34
C LYS A 53 6.55 6.88 22.44
N LEU A 54 7.01 6.07 21.51
CA LEU A 54 6.84 4.62 21.49
C LEU A 54 7.98 3.98 22.28
N THR A 55 7.69 2.88 22.98
CA THR A 55 8.68 2.09 23.72
C THR A 55 9.04 0.78 23.04
N ALA A 56 8.17 0.29 22.15
CA ALA A 56 8.37 -0.92 21.37
C ALA A 56 7.79 -0.73 19.95
N PRO A 57 8.62 -0.38 18.95
CA PRO A 57 10.03 0.03 19.06
C PRO A 57 10.18 1.39 19.78
N GLU A 58 11.37 1.69 20.30
CA GLU A 58 11.68 3.05 20.76
C GLU A 58 11.64 4.02 19.57
N TYR A 59 10.75 5.01 19.60
CA TYR A 59 10.53 5.92 18.47
C TYR A 59 9.78 7.18 18.90
N LEU A 60 10.10 8.34 18.34
CA LEU A 60 9.34 9.58 18.49
C LEU A 60 8.52 9.84 17.22
N VAL A 61 7.19 9.85 17.36
CA VAL A 61 6.30 10.26 16.27
C VAL A 61 5.72 11.62 16.61
N GLN A 62 5.77 12.54 15.67
CA GLN A 62 5.23 13.90 15.80
C GLN A 62 4.26 14.17 14.66
N SER A 63 3.23 14.97 14.91
CA SER A 63 2.31 15.48 13.88
C SER A 63 2.26 17.00 13.95
N TYR A 64 2.34 17.64 12.79
CA TYR A 64 2.34 19.10 12.60
C TYR A 64 1.14 19.48 11.76
N ALA A 65 0.29 20.38 12.29
CA ALA A 65 -0.85 20.90 11.55
C ALA A 65 -0.96 22.42 11.67
N ASN A 66 -1.41 23.08 10.59
CA ASN A 66 -1.59 24.53 10.59
C ASN A 66 -2.72 24.92 11.54
N GLU A 67 -2.46 25.95 12.36
CA GLU A 67 -3.47 26.56 13.22
C GLU A 67 -4.48 27.39 12.44
N GLU A 68 -4.05 27.92 11.29
CA GLU A 68 -4.86 28.76 10.41
C GLU A 68 -5.15 28.04 9.08
N PRO A 69 -6.38 28.15 8.54
CA PRO A 69 -6.69 27.62 7.22
C PRO A 69 -5.91 28.40 6.14
N PRO A 70 -5.47 27.73 5.06
CA PRO A 70 -4.88 28.39 3.89
C PRO A 70 -5.81 29.43 3.27
N ASP A 71 -5.24 30.39 2.53
CA ASP A 71 -6.04 31.46 1.91
C ASP A 71 -7.10 30.92 0.94
N TRP A 72 -6.82 29.86 0.18
CA TRP A 72 -7.83 29.26 -0.70
C TRP A 72 -8.98 28.62 0.08
N VAL A 73 -8.71 28.06 1.26
CA VAL A 73 -9.74 27.52 2.17
C VAL A 73 -10.56 28.67 2.75
N ARG A 74 -9.93 29.79 3.10
CA ARG A 74 -10.63 31.01 3.53
C ARG A 74 -11.49 31.58 2.42
N SER A 75 -11.01 31.63 1.19
CA SER A 75 -11.79 32.06 0.03
C SER A 75 -12.99 31.13 -0.22
N LEU A 76 -12.82 29.82 -0.03
CA LEU A 76 -13.91 28.85 -0.12
C LEU A 76 -14.96 29.06 0.98
N LEU A 77 -14.52 29.24 2.23
CA LEU A 77 -15.43 29.57 3.34
C LEU A 77 -16.18 30.88 3.08
N GLN A 78 -15.49 31.91 2.60
CA GLN A 78 -16.11 33.19 2.24
C GLN A 78 -17.10 33.07 1.07
N ALA A 79 -16.86 32.19 0.11
CA ALA A 79 -17.80 31.94 -0.98
C ALA A 79 -19.06 31.21 -0.49
N VAL A 80 -18.92 30.29 0.48
CA VAL A 80 -20.05 29.53 1.05
C VAL A 80 -20.83 30.35 2.08
N ASP A 81 -20.14 31.17 2.89
CA ASP A 81 -20.77 32.08 3.87
C ASP A 81 -21.26 33.40 3.24
N GLY A 82 -20.75 33.75 2.05
CA GLY A 82 -20.93 35.04 1.38
C GLY A 82 -22.08 35.12 0.37
N ASP A 83 -22.91 34.08 0.23
CA ASP A 83 -24.13 34.18 -0.58
C ASP A 83 -25.18 35.04 0.13
N LEU A 84 -25.37 36.24 -0.44
CA LEU A 84 -26.23 37.36 -0.03
C LEU A 84 -27.73 37.01 0.12
N PRO A 85 -28.51 37.84 0.85
CA PRO A 85 -29.96 37.76 0.90
C PRO A 85 -30.60 38.27 -0.40
N THR A 86 -30.88 37.38 -1.36
CA THR A 86 -31.83 37.68 -2.44
C THR A 86 -32.70 36.48 -2.81
N GLN A 87 -34.01 36.74 -2.78
CA GLN A 87 -35.14 35.89 -3.12
C GLN A 87 -34.90 34.86 -4.23
N GLY A 88 -35.04 33.57 -3.92
CA GLY A 88 -35.14 32.49 -4.91
C GLY A 88 -35.09 31.11 -4.24
N SER A 89 -36.04 30.25 -4.61
CA SER A 89 -36.30 28.89 -4.09
C SER A 89 -35.10 28.10 -3.55
N HIS A 90 -35.19 27.71 -2.27
CA HIS A 90 -34.26 26.81 -1.59
C HIS A 90 -34.13 25.47 -2.30
N ALA A 91 -33.00 25.28 -2.97
CA ALA A 91 -32.39 23.98 -3.22
C ALA A 91 -30.90 24.06 -2.86
N GLY A 92 -30.60 24.68 -1.72
CA GLY A 92 -29.24 24.79 -1.19
C GLY A 92 -28.97 23.64 -0.24
N THR A 93 -28.05 22.75 -0.60
CA THR A 93 -27.42 21.84 0.35
C THR A 93 -26.73 22.68 1.43
N ASP A 94 -27.19 22.60 2.68
CA ASP A 94 -26.51 23.21 3.84
C ASP A 94 -25.11 22.57 3.98
N VAL A 95 -24.10 23.20 3.38
CA VAL A 95 -22.70 22.73 3.46
C VAL A 95 -22.09 23.24 4.76
N ALA A 96 -22.16 22.42 5.82
CA ALA A 96 -21.54 22.75 7.11
C ALA A 96 -20.00 22.58 7.07
N LEU A 97 -19.28 23.57 6.53
CA LEU A 97 -17.81 23.51 6.38
C LEU A 97 -17.02 23.86 7.66
N GLY A 98 -17.63 24.51 8.66
CA GLY A 98 -16.93 24.90 9.89
C GLY A 98 -15.67 25.74 9.66
N ASN A 99 -14.75 25.82 10.64
CA ASN A 99 -13.53 26.67 10.52
C ASN A 99 -12.42 26.05 9.63
N MET A 100 -12.65 24.91 8.97
CA MET A 100 -11.72 24.14 8.11
C MET A 100 -10.21 24.21 8.47
N ASN A 101 -9.88 24.32 9.76
CA ASN A 101 -8.49 24.28 10.20
C ASN A 101 -8.04 22.83 10.32
N THR A 102 -6.77 22.59 10.06
CA THR A 102 -6.20 21.24 10.02
C THR A 102 -5.92 20.64 11.39
N THR A 103 -6.05 21.43 12.47
CA THR A 103 -5.74 20.95 13.82
C THR A 103 -6.73 19.91 14.34
N GLY A 104 -7.94 19.83 13.79
CA GLY A 104 -8.93 18.81 14.18
C GLY A 104 -8.43 17.38 13.94
N MET A 105 -7.68 17.16 12.87
CA MET A 105 -7.19 15.83 12.46
C MET A 105 -5.73 15.56 12.86
N ILE A 106 -5.07 16.46 13.59
CA ILE A 106 -3.65 16.30 13.99
C ILE A 106 -3.41 15.02 14.81
N LYS A 107 -4.38 14.62 15.65
CA LYS A 107 -4.30 13.38 16.44
C LYS A 107 -4.52 12.13 15.60
N HIS A 108 -5.33 12.23 14.54
CA HIS A 108 -5.56 11.13 13.61
C HIS A 108 -4.28 10.82 12.84
N ALA A 109 -3.66 11.84 12.22
CA ALA A 109 -2.39 11.70 11.52
C ALA A 109 -1.27 11.18 12.45
N LEU A 110 -1.24 11.63 13.71
CA LEU A 110 -0.32 11.11 14.72
C LEU A 110 -0.55 9.61 14.98
N ALA A 111 -1.81 9.19 15.14
CA ALA A 111 -2.16 7.80 15.39
C ALA A 111 -1.82 6.90 14.20
N GLU A 112 -2.10 7.32 12.97
CA GLU A 112 -1.73 6.60 11.75
C GLU A 112 -0.22 6.43 11.63
N GLY A 113 0.55 7.49 11.90
CA GLY A 113 2.02 7.42 11.94
C GLY A 113 2.51 6.43 13.00
N GLN A 114 1.94 6.46 14.21
CA GLN A 114 2.27 5.54 15.29
C GLN A 114 2.02 4.08 14.90
N VAL A 115 0.79 3.74 14.49
CA VAL A 115 0.44 2.34 14.22
C VAL A 115 1.15 1.81 12.98
N SER A 116 1.41 2.66 11.97
CA SER A 116 2.20 2.29 10.80
C SER A 116 3.66 1.97 11.17
N VAL A 117 4.31 2.82 11.98
CA VAL A 117 5.69 2.54 12.44
C VAL A 117 5.77 1.23 13.22
N GLN A 118 4.79 0.94 14.09
CA GLN A 118 4.75 -0.31 14.85
C GLN A 118 4.57 -1.52 13.92
N LEU A 119 3.58 -1.46 13.03
CA LEU A 119 3.27 -2.54 12.10
C LEU A 119 4.44 -2.85 11.17
N TYR A 120 5.03 -1.82 10.56
CA TYR A 120 6.11 -1.99 9.59
C TYR A 120 7.43 -2.39 10.27
N SER A 121 7.66 -1.98 11.51
CA SER A 121 8.80 -2.49 12.29
C SER A 121 8.68 -3.99 12.56
N GLU A 122 7.46 -4.49 12.76
CA GLU A 122 7.21 -5.94 12.91
C GLU A 122 7.46 -6.69 11.61
N PHE A 123 7.04 -6.16 10.47
CA PHE A 123 7.17 -6.84 9.18
C PHE A 123 8.56 -6.70 8.53
N PHE A 124 9.20 -5.55 8.67
CA PHE A 124 10.39 -5.17 7.90
C PHE A 124 11.62 -4.92 8.78
N GLY A 125 11.44 -4.92 10.11
CA GLY A 125 12.52 -4.69 11.07
C GLY A 125 12.71 -3.21 11.39
N PRO A 126 13.65 -2.88 12.29
CA PRO A 126 13.80 -1.52 12.80
C PRO A 126 14.40 -0.55 11.77
N LEU A 127 13.91 0.69 11.76
CA LEU A 127 14.55 1.79 11.03
C LEU A 127 15.89 2.21 11.68
N PRO A 128 16.82 2.77 10.89
CA PRO A 128 18.11 3.25 11.38
C PRO A 128 18.04 4.60 12.08
N TYR A 129 16.87 5.22 12.16
CA TYR A 129 16.59 6.46 12.86
C TYR A 129 15.38 6.28 13.79
N LYS A 130 15.21 7.19 14.76
CA LYS A 130 14.21 7.05 15.84
C LYS A 130 13.14 8.13 15.85
N ARG A 131 12.94 8.82 14.73
CA ARG A 131 11.98 9.92 14.60
C ARG A 131 11.20 9.88 13.30
N LEU A 132 9.92 10.21 13.37
CA LEU A 132 9.05 10.47 12.22
C LEU A 132 8.18 11.70 12.51
N ALA A 133 8.19 12.65 11.59
CA ALA A 133 7.28 13.78 11.59
C ALA A 133 6.25 13.64 10.49
N MET A 134 4.98 13.58 10.84
CA MET A 134 3.85 13.73 9.94
C MET A 134 3.51 15.22 9.82
N SER A 135 3.43 15.75 8.62
CA SER A 135 3.12 17.15 8.38
C SER A 135 2.15 17.26 7.21
N GLN A 136 1.32 18.29 7.17
CA GLN A 136 0.50 18.58 5.98
C GLN A 136 1.33 19.27 4.90
N GLN A 137 1.00 19.08 3.62
CA GLN A 137 1.47 19.91 2.51
C GLN A 137 0.32 20.61 1.81
N THR A 138 0.60 21.67 1.05
CA THR A 138 -0.42 22.51 0.41
C THR A 138 -1.26 21.77 -0.65
N ALA A 139 -0.73 20.71 -1.25
CA ALA A 139 -1.46 19.91 -2.23
C ALA A 139 -2.56 19.06 -1.56
N CYS A 140 -3.73 18.99 -2.18
CA CYS A 140 -4.86 18.22 -1.63
C CYS A 140 -4.81 16.73 -1.95
N THR A 141 -4.26 16.30 -3.09
CA THR A 141 -4.32 14.89 -3.54
C THR A 141 -2.93 14.31 -3.77
N PHE A 142 -1.94 14.78 -3.01
CA PHE A 142 -0.56 14.34 -3.15
C PHE A 142 0.07 14.15 -1.77
N GLY A 143 0.64 12.97 -1.52
CA GLY A 143 1.53 12.66 -0.40
C GLY A 143 2.98 12.69 -0.87
N GLN A 144 3.91 12.91 0.06
CA GLN A 144 5.34 12.78 -0.23
C GLN A 144 6.12 12.44 1.03
N ALA A 145 6.87 11.35 0.99
CA ALA A 145 7.81 10.99 2.04
C ALA A 145 9.23 11.52 1.75
N TRP A 146 9.84 12.06 2.80
CA TRP A 146 11.29 12.18 2.97
C TRP A 146 11.70 11.30 4.16
N PRO A 147 13.00 10.99 4.30
CA PRO A 147 13.49 10.33 5.49
C PRO A 147 13.10 11.14 6.74
N THR A 148 12.52 10.48 7.73
CA THR A 148 12.00 11.03 9.01
C THR A 148 10.90 12.10 8.89
N LEU A 149 10.41 12.43 7.69
CA LEU A 149 9.43 13.49 7.47
C LEU A 149 8.46 13.07 6.36
N VAL A 150 7.19 12.91 6.70
CA VAL A 150 6.12 12.58 5.77
C VAL A 150 5.22 13.79 5.60
N TRP A 151 5.01 14.21 4.35
CA TRP A 151 3.96 15.15 4.00
C TRP A 151 2.72 14.39 3.56
N LEU A 152 1.65 14.60 4.30
CA LEU A 152 0.31 14.19 3.90
C LEU A 152 -0.38 15.36 3.18
N PRO A 153 -1.29 15.08 2.26
CA PRO A 153 -2.06 16.13 1.62
C PRO A 153 -2.85 16.96 2.64
N ILE A 154 -2.98 18.27 2.46
CA ILE A 154 -3.75 19.10 3.40
C ILE A 154 -5.19 18.61 3.57
N CYS A 155 -5.79 18.10 2.50
CA CYS A 155 -7.14 17.58 2.51
C CYS A 155 -7.29 16.30 3.37
N SER A 156 -6.21 15.57 3.67
CA SER A 156 -6.27 14.44 4.62
C SER A 156 -6.43 14.92 6.08
N PHE A 157 -6.18 16.20 6.35
CA PHE A 157 -6.42 16.84 7.64
C PHE A 157 -7.83 17.44 7.76
N PHE A 158 -8.71 17.20 6.79
CA PHE A 158 -10.14 17.45 6.91
C PHE A 158 -10.86 16.16 7.31
N ASP A 159 -11.83 16.27 8.22
CA ASP A 159 -12.66 15.12 8.58
C ASP A 159 -13.48 14.62 7.37
N SER A 160 -14.05 13.42 7.51
CA SER A 160 -14.80 12.79 6.41
C SER A 160 -16.03 13.58 5.97
N THR A 161 -16.67 14.31 6.88
CA THR A 161 -17.87 15.11 6.54
C THR A 161 -17.50 16.31 5.67
N VAL A 162 -16.39 16.98 6.01
CA VAL A 162 -15.84 18.07 5.18
C VAL A 162 -15.40 17.53 3.83
N ARG A 163 -14.65 16.41 3.80
CA ARG A 163 -14.23 15.80 2.52
C ARG A 163 -15.40 15.41 1.64
N HIS A 164 -16.44 14.82 2.21
CA HIS A 164 -17.66 14.46 1.51
C HIS A 164 -18.36 15.70 0.94
N SER A 165 -18.54 16.72 1.78
CA SER A 165 -19.15 18.01 1.41
C SER A 165 -18.41 18.72 0.28
N LEU A 166 -17.08 18.57 0.22
CA LEU A 166 -16.23 19.11 -0.84
C LEU A 166 -16.15 18.22 -2.09
N GLY A 167 -16.86 17.09 -2.11
CA GLY A 167 -16.82 16.13 -3.22
C GLY A 167 -15.46 15.42 -3.35
N LEU A 168 -14.60 15.47 -2.33
CA LEU A 168 -13.27 14.86 -2.36
C LEU A 168 -13.30 13.33 -2.29
N ASP A 169 -14.46 12.75 -1.96
CA ASP A 169 -14.71 11.31 -2.01
C ASP A 169 -15.18 10.85 -3.40
N LEU A 170 -15.51 11.78 -4.32
CA LEU A 170 -15.99 11.41 -5.66
C LEU A 170 -14.85 10.81 -6.48
N GLY A 171 -14.97 9.51 -6.77
CA GLY A 171 -13.92 8.76 -7.45
C GLY A 171 -12.71 8.42 -6.57
N ASP A 172 -12.80 8.67 -5.25
CA ASP A 172 -11.78 8.22 -4.30
C ASP A 172 -11.77 6.70 -4.22
N ARG A 173 -10.67 6.09 -4.66
CA ARG A 173 -10.41 4.64 -4.56
C ARG A 173 -9.75 4.29 -3.23
N GLY A 174 -10.25 4.88 -2.15
CA GLY A 174 -9.69 4.72 -0.81
C GLY A 174 -8.34 5.41 -0.57
N TYR A 175 -7.94 6.37 -1.42
CA TYR A 175 -6.67 7.11 -1.31
C TYR A 175 -6.51 7.70 0.09
N TRP A 176 -7.57 8.30 0.62
CA TRP A 176 -7.51 8.94 1.95
C TRP A 176 -7.27 7.97 3.11
N LYS A 177 -7.53 6.68 2.91
CA LYS A 177 -7.29 5.63 3.92
C LYS A 177 -5.87 5.06 3.82
N ILE A 178 -5.27 5.13 2.64
CA ILE A 178 -3.97 4.51 2.37
C ILE A 178 -2.81 5.49 2.33
N VAL A 179 -3.04 6.78 2.07
CA VAL A 179 -1.95 7.74 1.87
C VAL A 179 -1.02 7.84 3.06
N ALA A 180 -1.54 7.92 4.29
CA ALA A 180 -0.68 7.97 5.47
C ALA A 180 0.16 6.70 5.65
N PRO A 181 -0.43 5.49 5.68
CA PRO A 181 0.37 4.26 5.79
C PRO A 181 1.30 4.02 4.60
N HIS A 182 0.96 4.46 3.38
CA HIS A 182 1.83 4.41 2.19
C HIS A 182 3.08 5.27 2.38
N GLU A 183 2.89 6.56 2.71
CA GLU A 183 4.02 7.47 2.87
C GLU A 183 4.91 7.11 4.07
N VAL A 184 4.34 6.53 5.14
CA VAL A 184 5.14 5.98 6.23
C VAL A 184 5.93 4.74 5.80
N ALA A 185 5.42 3.92 4.89
CA ALA A 185 6.15 2.75 4.39
C ALA A 185 7.42 3.13 3.62
N HIS A 186 7.44 4.32 2.98
CA HIS A 186 8.64 4.83 2.29
C HIS A 186 9.85 5.03 3.21
N GLN A 187 9.66 5.10 4.53
CA GLN A 187 10.76 5.09 5.48
C GLN A 187 11.63 3.82 5.33
N TRP A 188 11.02 2.67 5.00
CA TRP A 188 11.74 1.46 4.62
C TRP A 188 12.05 1.45 3.11
N TRP A 189 11.04 1.70 2.27
CA TRP A 189 11.12 1.49 0.82
C TRP A 189 11.35 2.79 0.06
N GLY A 190 12.56 2.97 -0.46
CA GLY A 190 13.02 4.20 -1.12
C GLY A 190 13.94 5.06 -0.24
N HIS A 191 13.89 4.91 1.09
CA HIS A 191 14.78 5.61 2.02
C HIS A 191 15.80 4.69 2.70
N MET A 192 15.36 3.73 3.53
CA MET A 192 16.28 2.76 4.14
C MET A 192 16.86 1.80 3.10
N VAL A 193 16.02 1.27 2.21
CA VAL A 193 16.40 0.48 1.04
C VAL A 193 16.10 1.32 -0.20
N GLY A 194 17.13 1.81 -0.88
CA GLY A 194 16.99 2.53 -2.13
C GLY A 194 16.73 1.61 -3.31
N PHE A 195 16.47 2.19 -4.48
CA PHE A 195 16.37 1.49 -5.76
C PHE A 195 17.56 1.87 -6.66
N ASN A 196 18.16 0.91 -7.35
CA ASN A 196 19.40 1.12 -8.12
C ASN A 196 19.17 1.95 -9.39
N SER A 197 18.00 1.83 -10.02
CA SER A 197 17.65 2.58 -11.21
C SER A 197 16.14 2.76 -11.33
N TYR A 198 15.67 3.55 -12.31
CA TYR A 198 14.24 3.66 -12.63
C TYR A 198 13.58 2.29 -12.93
N ARG A 199 14.36 1.25 -13.26
CA ARG A 199 13.86 -0.12 -13.49
C ARG A 199 13.45 -0.83 -12.22
N ASP A 200 13.98 -0.38 -11.08
CA ASP A 200 13.86 -1.00 -9.76
C ASP A 200 12.92 -0.18 -8.85
N GLN A 201 12.49 1.00 -9.30
CA GLN A 201 11.66 1.93 -8.53
C GLN A 201 10.28 1.36 -8.17
N TRP A 202 9.79 0.36 -8.90
CA TRP A 202 8.57 -0.36 -8.54
C TRP A 202 8.64 -0.98 -7.14
N MET A 203 9.85 -1.33 -6.64
CA MET A 203 10.02 -1.80 -5.26
C MET A 203 9.79 -0.69 -4.23
N SER A 204 10.00 0.57 -4.59
CA SER A 204 9.68 1.69 -3.69
C SER A 204 8.17 1.86 -3.58
N GLU A 205 7.51 2.09 -4.72
CA GLU A 205 6.08 2.41 -4.76
C GLU A 205 5.21 1.20 -4.46
N GLY A 206 5.44 0.07 -5.11
CA GLY A 206 4.64 -1.13 -4.93
C GLY A 206 4.80 -1.75 -3.53
N PHE A 207 5.99 -1.66 -2.91
CA PHE A 207 6.12 -2.15 -1.54
C PHE A 207 5.41 -1.24 -0.54
N ALA A 208 5.36 0.07 -0.81
CA ALA A 208 4.59 1.02 -0.01
C ALA A 208 3.07 0.77 -0.13
N ASP A 209 2.55 0.53 -1.33
CA ASP A 209 1.13 0.18 -1.53
C ASP A 209 0.77 -1.15 -0.86
N MET A 210 1.61 -2.18 -1.01
CA MET A 210 1.41 -3.45 -0.29
C MET A 210 1.40 -3.23 1.23
N SER A 211 2.28 -2.36 1.73
CA SER A 211 2.31 -2.02 3.16
C SER A 211 1.02 -1.35 3.62
N ALA A 212 0.42 -0.48 2.79
CA ALA A 212 -0.91 0.07 3.06
C ALA A 212 -2.00 -1.04 3.10
N SER A 213 -1.89 -2.07 2.25
CA SER A 213 -2.78 -3.24 2.33
C SER A 213 -2.66 -3.99 3.67
N LEU A 214 -1.45 -4.10 4.24
CA LEU A 214 -1.24 -4.69 5.58
C LEU A 214 -1.92 -3.86 6.65
N PHE A 215 -1.85 -2.52 6.53
CA PHE A 215 -2.52 -1.61 7.44
C PHE A 215 -4.04 -1.83 7.42
N ILE A 216 -4.66 -1.87 6.24
CA ILE A 216 -6.09 -2.16 6.09
C ILE A 216 -6.43 -3.51 6.72
N GLN A 217 -5.62 -4.54 6.43
CA GLN A 217 -5.90 -5.91 6.90
C GLN A 217 -5.79 -6.03 8.43
N LEU A 218 -4.74 -5.47 9.03
CA LEU A 218 -4.35 -5.77 10.41
C LEU A 218 -4.78 -4.69 11.42
N ILE A 219 -4.90 -3.44 10.98
CA ILE A 219 -5.30 -2.32 11.84
C ILE A 219 -6.79 -2.02 11.68
N GLU A 220 -7.27 -1.82 10.45
CA GLU A 220 -8.70 -1.58 10.22
C GLU A 220 -9.57 -2.83 10.42
N LYS A 221 -8.98 -4.02 10.19
CA LYS A 221 -9.62 -5.33 10.40
C LYS A 221 -10.97 -5.47 9.67
N ASN A 222 -11.06 -4.88 8.48
CA ASN A 222 -12.25 -4.93 7.65
C ASN A 222 -11.98 -5.71 6.35
N PRO A 223 -12.43 -6.97 6.25
CA PRO A 223 -12.20 -7.80 5.07
C PRO A 223 -12.73 -7.19 3.78
N LYS A 224 -13.88 -6.50 3.83
CA LYS A 224 -14.47 -5.86 2.65
C LYS A 224 -13.55 -4.78 2.10
N LYS A 225 -13.01 -3.91 2.96
CA LYS A 225 -12.07 -2.85 2.54
C LYS A 225 -10.77 -3.43 1.98
N PHE A 226 -10.28 -4.53 2.53
CA PHE A 226 -9.10 -5.22 2.00
C PHE A 226 -9.35 -5.76 0.58
N LEU A 227 -10.52 -6.38 0.35
CA LEU A 227 -10.90 -6.88 -0.97
C LEU A 227 -11.18 -5.74 -1.97
N GLU A 228 -11.76 -4.63 -1.51
CA GLU A 228 -11.96 -3.41 -2.31
C GLU A 228 -10.62 -2.81 -2.74
N PHE A 229 -9.66 -2.67 -1.82
CA PHE A 229 -8.31 -2.18 -2.14
C PHE A 229 -7.67 -2.98 -3.28
N TRP A 230 -7.62 -4.31 -3.16
CA TRP A 230 -7.01 -5.12 -4.22
C TRP A 230 -7.81 -5.16 -5.52
N ASN A 231 -9.14 -5.00 -5.45
CA ASN A 231 -9.94 -4.79 -6.65
C ASN A 231 -9.54 -3.49 -7.35
N ASP A 232 -9.40 -2.40 -6.60
CA ASP A 232 -9.04 -1.08 -7.13
C ASP A 232 -7.64 -1.10 -7.75
N GLU A 233 -6.66 -1.74 -7.09
CA GLU A 233 -5.31 -1.96 -7.66
C GLU A 233 -5.37 -2.76 -8.98
N ARG A 234 -6.19 -3.82 -9.03
CA ARG A 234 -6.38 -4.61 -10.27
C ARG A 234 -7.06 -3.77 -11.35
N GLU A 235 -8.03 -2.94 -10.98
CA GLU A 235 -8.70 -2.04 -11.91
C GLU A 235 -7.74 -1.01 -12.49
N LEU A 236 -6.84 -0.41 -11.69
CA LEU A 236 -5.80 0.50 -12.20
C LEU A 236 -4.95 -0.17 -13.29
N LEU A 237 -4.65 -1.46 -13.14
CA LEU A 237 -3.90 -2.24 -14.13
C LEU A 237 -4.67 -2.54 -15.41
N THR A 238 -5.98 -2.74 -15.30
CA THR A 238 -6.81 -3.32 -16.37
C THR A 238 -7.77 -2.34 -17.03
N LEU A 239 -7.98 -1.16 -16.46
CA LEU A 239 -8.71 -0.08 -17.09
C LEU A 239 -7.89 0.53 -18.22
N ARG A 240 -8.58 0.89 -19.31
CA ARG A 240 -7.96 1.58 -20.44
C ARG A 240 -7.84 3.06 -20.12
N ASN A 241 -6.65 3.60 -20.29
CA ASN A 241 -6.42 5.04 -20.25
C ASN A 241 -7.03 5.73 -21.49
N ARG A 242 -6.89 7.07 -21.57
CA ARG A 242 -7.42 7.87 -22.69
C ARG A 242 -6.79 7.49 -24.05
N GLU A 243 -5.57 6.95 -24.05
CA GLU A 243 -4.89 6.43 -25.23
C GLU A 243 -5.36 5.02 -25.62
N GLY A 244 -6.25 4.41 -24.84
CA GLY A 244 -6.84 3.09 -25.11
C GLY A 244 -6.02 1.91 -24.60
N PHE A 245 -4.94 2.15 -23.84
CA PHE A 245 -4.07 1.09 -23.31
C PHE A 245 -4.42 0.74 -21.87
N ARG A 246 -4.38 -0.55 -21.54
CA ARG A 246 -4.33 -1.00 -20.14
C ARG A 246 -2.88 -0.93 -19.68
N ALA A 247 -2.63 -0.43 -18.47
CA ALA A 247 -1.27 -0.25 -17.97
C ALA A 247 -0.45 -1.56 -18.02
N ILE A 248 -1.10 -2.69 -17.69
CA ILE A 248 -0.48 -4.02 -17.68
C ILE A 248 0.00 -4.52 -19.04
N ASP A 249 -0.55 -3.99 -20.15
CA ASP A 249 -0.22 -4.41 -21.52
C ASP A 249 0.92 -3.58 -22.13
N VAL A 250 1.26 -2.42 -21.56
CA VAL A 250 2.20 -1.47 -22.20
C VAL A 250 3.64 -1.95 -22.13
N GLY A 251 3.99 -2.75 -21.12
CA GLY A 251 5.27 -3.43 -21.06
C GLY A 251 5.61 -4.01 -19.68
N PRO A 252 6.79 -4.64 -19.57
CA PRO A 252 7.29 -5.20 -18.32
C PRO A 252 7.41 -4.15 -17.22
N LEU A 253 7.26 -4.58 -15.97
CA LEU A 253 7.36 -3.71 -14.79
C LEU A 253 8.72 -3.00 -14.75
N THR A 254 9.79 -3.71 -15.09
CA THR A 254 11.16 -3.20 -15.10
C THR A 254 11.48 -2.21 -16.21
N MET A 255 10.53 -1.90 -17.11
CA MET A 255 10.70 -0.77 -18.03
C MET A 255 10.54 0.57 -17.30
N GLY A 256 9.84 0.58 -16.17
CA GLY A 256 9.63 1.76 -15.33
C GLY A 256 9.18 2.98 -16.15
N TYR A 257 9.72 4.15 -15.83
CA TYR A 257 9.35 5.42 -16.46
C TYR A 257 9.65 5.52 -17.96
N ARG A 258 10.33 4.54 -18.59
CA ARG A 258 10.45 4.50 -20.07
C ARG A 258 9.12 4.19 -20.76
N LEU A 259 8.14 3.64 -20.03
CA LEU A 259 6.81 3.38 -20.57
C LEU A 259 6.01 4.68 -20.77
N ASN A 260 6.38 5.76 -20.08
CA ASN A 260 5.75 7.06 -20.26
C ASN A 260 6.16 7.68 -21.59
N ASN A 261 5.20 7.80 -22.52
CA ASN A 261 5.38 8.46 -23.80
C ASN A 261 4.03 8.88 -24.38
N SER A 262 4.05 9.63 -25.48
CA SER A 262 2.84 10.15 -26.14
C SER A 262 1.90 9.07 -26.70
N ARG A 263 2.38 7.83 -26.90
CA ARG A 263 1.56 6.72 -27.38
C ARG A 263 0.90 5.96 -26.24
N GLY A 264 1.67 5.64 -25.18
CA GLY A 264 1.19 4.87 -24.03
C GLY A 264 0.51 5.70 -22.94
N GLY A 265 0.68 7.02 -22.97
CA GLY A 265 0.25 7.94 -21.92
C GLY A 265 1.38 8.26 -20.92
N PHE A 266 1.39 9.48 -20.39
CA PHE A 266 2.44 9.92 -19.45
C PHE A 266 2.21 9.49 -17.99
N ASN A 267 1.05 8.92 -17.68
CA ASN A 267 0.73 8.38 -16.35
C ASN A 267 0.79 6.85 -16.30
N VAL A 268 0.95 6.18 -17.44
CA VAL A 268 0.84 4.71 -17.54
C VAL A 268 1.84 3.98 -16.64
N THR A 269 3.02 4.56 -16.41
CA THR A 269 3.98 3.97 -15.49
C THR A 269 3.46 3.97 -14.07
N ARG A 270 2.79 5.04 -13.61
CA ARG A 270 2.22 5.07 -12.25
C ARG A 270 1.12 4.03 -12.10
N ASP A 271 0.22 3.96 -13.07
CA ASP A 271 -0.86 2.96 -13.13
C ASP A 271 -0.35 1.51 -13.25
N LEU A 272 0.95 1.32 -13.52
CA LEU A 272 1.61 0.02 -13.57
C LEU A 272 2.42 -0.28 -12.31
N ILE A 273 3.41 0.57 -11.96
CA ILE A 273 4.44 0.21 -10.98
C ILE A 273 3.92 0.14 -9.54
N TYR A 274 2.89 0.94 -9.23
CA TYR A 274 2.20 0.98 -7.95
C TYR A 274 1.41 -0.32 -7.75
N PRO A 275 0.31 -0.56 -8.50
CA PRO A 275 -0.52 -1.74 -8.30
C PRO A 275 0.21 -3.05 -8.60
N LYS A 276 0.94 -3.14 -9.72
CA LYS A 276 1.60 -4.40 -10.10
C LYS A 276 2.74 -4.73 -9.13
N GLY A 277 3.49 -3.72 -8.68
CA GLY A 277 4.52 -3.89 -7.67
C GLY A 277 3.95 -4.37 -6.34
N ALA A 278 2.80 -3.82 -5.93
CA ALA A 278 2.07 -4.25 -4.75
C ALA A 278 1.60 -5.71 -4.86
N PHE A 279 0.99 -6.06 -6.00
CA PHE A 279 0.57 -7.43 -6.29
C PHE A 279 1.75 -8.40 -6.25
N ILE A 280 2.91 -8.06 -6.83
CA ILE A 280 4.08 -8.94 -6.80
C ILE A 280 4.50 -9.24 -5.37
N LEU A 281 4.61 -8.22 -4.52
CA LEU A 281 5.00 -8.43 -3.14
C LEU A 281 3.93 -9.19 -2.33
N HIS A 282 2.64 -8.92 -2.59
CA HIS A 282 1.53 -9.65 -1.97
C HIS A 282 1.47 -11.11 -2.43
N MET A 283 1.70 -11.41 -3.72
CA MET A 283 1.80 -12.79 -4.21
C MET A 283 2.94 -13.54 -3.53
N VAL A 284 4.11 -12.92 -3.37
CA VAL A 284 5.24 -13.50 -2.62
C VAL A 284 4.83 -13.77 -1.17
N ARG A 285 4.22 -12.79 -0.50
CA ARG A 285 3.68 -12.96 0.86
C ARG A 285 2.71 -14.14 0.93
N MET A 286 1.74 -14.20 0.02
CA MET A 286 0.69 -15.22 0.03
C MET A 286 1.23 -16.61 -0.33
N MET A 287 2.31 -16.74 -1.11
CA MET A 287 3.01 -18.01 -1.31
C MET A 287 3.83 -18.44 -0.08
N MET A 288 4.38 -17.47 0.66
CA MET A 288 5.13 -17.71 1.90
C MET A 288 4.25 -17.94 3.13
N TRP A 289 2.97 -17.53 3.05
CA TRP A 289 2.01 -17.67 4.14
C TRP A 289 1.76 -19.13 4.49
N ASP A 290 1.81 -19.40 5.79
CA ASP A 290 1.59 -20.72 6.39
C ASP A 290 0.41 -20.70 7.37
N ARG A 291 -0.33 -21.81 7.48
CA ARG A 291 -1.51 -21.88 8.36
C ARG A 291 -1.16 -21.83 9.85
N GLN A 292 0.03 -22.29 10.23
CA GLN A 292 0.46 -22.34 11.63
C GLN A 292 1.27 -21.10 12.00
N ALA A 293 2.19 -20.69 11.12
CA ALA A 293 3.12 -19.59 11.36
C ALA A 293 2.66 -18.24 10.79
N GLY A 294 1.59 -18.21 9.98
CA GLY A 294 1.10 -17.00 9.34
C GLY A 294 2.14 -16.38 8.40
N ASP A 295 2.41 -15.09 8.61
CA ASP A 295 3.35 -14.30 7.81
C ASP A 295 4.83 -14.50 8.19
N GLN A 296 5.19 -15.46 9.06
CA GLN A 296 6.54 -15.53 9.63
C GLN A 296 7.66 -15.68 8.57
N ASN A 297 7.45 -16.48 7.53
CA ASN A 297 8.42 -16.63 6.43
C ASN A 297 8.60 -15.32 5.66
N PHE A 298 7.48 -14.62 5.39
CA PHE A 298 7.50 -13.33 4.72
C PHE A 298 8.21 -12.27 5.56
N LYS A 299 7.87 -12.15 6.85
CA LYS A 299 8.55 -11.23 7.79
C LYS A 299 10.05 -11.49 7.84
N THR A 300 10.46 -12.75 7.94
CA THR A 300 11.88 -13.14 7.96
C THR A 300 12.59 -12.70 6.68
N THR A 301 11.97 -12.95 5.52
CA THR A 301 12.50 -12.54 4.20
C THR A 301 12.66 -11.03 4.11
N MET A 302 11.62 -10.27 4.48
CA MET A 302 11.63 -8.81 4.35
C MET A 302 12.56 -8.13 5.36
N GLN A 303 12.67 -8.66 6.58
CA GLN A 303 13.64 -8.20 7.57
C GLN A 303 15.08 -8.44 7.10
N ASP A 304 15.36 -9.60 6.49
CA ASP A 304 16.69 -9.89 5.91
C ASP A 304 16.98 -8.97 4.71
N PHE A 305 16.00 -8.73 3.86
CA PHE A 305 16.11 -7.76 2.76
C PHE A 305 16.44 -6.36 3.26
N ALA A 306 15.62 -5.83 4.17
CA ALA A 306 15.79 -4.49 4.72
C ALA A 306 17.14 -4.34 5.43
N LYS A 307 17.56 -5.33 6.21
CA LYS A 307 18.85 -5.34 6.88
C LYS A 307 20.01 -5.38 5.89
N THR A 308 19.94 -6.23 4.87
CA THR A 308 21.03 -6.43 3.89
C THR A 308 21.26 -5.18 3.04
N TYR A 309 20.18 -4.51 2.65
CA TYR A 309 20.21 -3.32 1.78
C TYR A 309 20.04 -1.99 2.52
N SER A 310 20.14 -1.99 3.86
CA SER A 310 20.09 -0.76 4.65
C SER A 310 21.18 0.22 4.22
N GLY A 311 20.76 1.44 3.82
CA GLY A 311 21.64 2.49 3.32
C GLY A 311 22.20 2.24 1.91
N LYS A 312 21.65 1.27 1.18
CA LYS A 312 22.09 0.89 -0.18
C LYS A 312 20.90 0.85 -1.13
N ALA A 313 21.22 0.93 -2.42
CA ALA A 313 20.25 0.68 -3.47
C ALA A 313 20.19 -0.82 -3.79
N ALA A 314 18.98 -1.37 -3.92
CA ALA A 314 18.73 -2.74 -4.35
C ALA A 314 18.26 -2.78 -5.81
N THR A 315 18.57 -3.87 -6.49
CA THR A 315 18.03 -4.22 -7.81
C THR A 315 16.87 -5.19 -7.71
N THR A 316 16.12 -5.34 -8.80
CA THR A 316 15.07 -6.35 -8.92
C THR A 316 15.62 -7.78 -8.76
N GLU A 317 16.82 -8.07 -9.27
CA GLU A 317 17.49 -9.37 -9.09
C GLU A 317 17.94 -9.59 -7.65
N ASP A 318 18.32 -8.54 -6.92
CA ASP A 318 18.66 -8.63 -5.50
C ASP A 318 17.44 -9.03 -4.65
N PHE A 319 16.27 -8.45 -4.95
CA PHE A 319 15.03 -8.84 -4.29
C PHE A 319 14.65 -10.27 -4.64
N LYS A 320 14.76 -10.66 -5.92
CA LYS A 320 14.54 -12.05 -6.35
C LYS A 320 15.43 -13.03 -5.61
N ALA A 321 16.74 -12.77 -5.53
CA ALA A 321 17.68 -13.61 -4.80
C ALA A 321 17.33 -13.70 -3.31
N MET A 322 16.80 -12.63 -2.72
CA MET A 322 16.31 -12.65 -1.34
C MET A 322 15.07 -13.54 -1.17
N VAL A 323 14.13 -13.49 -2.12
CA VAL A 323 12.98 -14.40 -2.14
C VAL A 323 13.44 -15.85 -2.29
N GLU A 324 14.33 -16.14 -3.24
CA GLU A 324 14.89 -17.49 -3.46
C GLU A 324 15.57 -18.04 -2.20
N LYS A 325 16.35 -17.21 -1.49
CA LYS A 325 17.02 -17.60 -0.23
C LYS A 325 16.04 -18.10 0.84
N HIS A 326 14.82 -17.56 0.89
CA HIS A 326 13.81 -17.87 1.92
C HIS A 326 12.58 -18.59 1.36
N MET A 327 12.61 -19.01 0.09
CA MET A 327 11.45 -19.58 -0.57
C MET A 327 11.04 -20.91 0.07
N THR A 328 9.73 -21.17 0.09
CA THR A 328 9.22 -22.46 0.56
C THR A 328 9.45 -23.53 -0.52
N LYS A 329 9.40 -24.81 -0.12
CA LYS A 329 9.50 -25.92 -1.09
C LYS A 329 8.40 -25.89 -2.16
N GLU A 330 7.22 -25.36 -1.82
CA GLU A 330 6.10 -25.28 -2.76
C GLU A 330 6.36 -24.24 -3.87
N MET A 331 7.13 -23.20 -3.57
CA MET A 331 7.49 -22.15 -4.53
C MET A 331 8.50 -22.63 -5.59
N ASP A 332 9.20 -23.75 -5.35
CA ASP A 332 10.19 -24.32 -6.28
C ASP A 332 9.52 -25.16 -7.37
N LEU A 333 8.72 -24.49 -8.21
CA LEU A 333 7.95 -25.15 -9.28
C LEU A 333 8.84 -25.77 -10.38
N ASP A 334 10.08 -25.29 -10.51
CA ASP A 334 11.08 -25.81 -11.44
C ASP A 334 11.97 -26.91 -10.85
N GLY A 335 11.96 -27.11 -9.53
CA GLY A 335 12.85 -28.04 -8.84
C GLY A 335 14.32 -27.64 -8.90
N ASN A 336 14.60 -26.35 -9.12
CA ASN A 336 15.94 -25.79 -9.26
C ASN A 336 16.28 -24.74 -8.19
N HIS A 337 15.39 -24.55 -7.22
CA HIS A 337 15.48 -23.55 -6.16
C HIS A 337 15.58 -22.11 -6.69
N ARG A 338 14.82 -21.81 -7.75
CA ARG A 338 14.76 -20.49 -8.38
C ARG A 338 13.32 -20.01 -8.53
N MET A 339 13.16 -18.69 -8.48
CA MET A 339 11.90 -17.99 -8.73
C MET A 339 11.83 -17.43 -10.15
N ASP A 340 12.64 -17.98 -11.08
CA ASP A 340 12.69 -17.53 -12.47
C ASP A 340 11.31 -17.58 -13.14
N TRP A 341 10.51 -18.63 -12.92
CA TRP A 341 9.15 -18.74 -13.45
C TRP A 341 8.30 -17.51 -13.09
N PHE A 342 8.22 -17.18 -11.80
CA PHE A 342 7.41 -16.07 -11.29
C PHE A 342 7.88 -14.71 -11.81
N PHE A 343 9.20 -14.45 -11.75
CA PHE A 343 9.76 -13.17 -12.18
C PHE A 343 9.66 -12.99 -13.70
N ASN A 344 9.88 -14.04 -14.49
CA ASN A 344 9.72 -13.98 -15.94
C ASN A 344 8.29 -13.64 -16.35
N GLU A 345 7.30 -14.15 -15.62
CA GLU A 345 5.88 -13.96 -15.93
C GLU A 345 5.37 -12.59 -15.47
N TYR A 346 5.62 -12.25 -14.21
CA TYR A 346 4.99 -11.09 -13.57
C TYR A 346 5.88 -9.86 -13.54
N VAL A 347 7.20 -9.98 -13.51
CA VAL A 347 8.11 -8.82 -13.41
C VAL A 347 8.65 -8.42 -14.79
N TYR A 348 9.20 -9.40 -15.50
CA TYR A 348 9.77 -9.23 -16.85
C TYR A 348 8.75 -9.44 -17.96
N GLY A 349 7.58 -9.99 -17.63
CA GLY A 349 6.47 -10.24 -18.53
C GLY A 349 5.26 -9.35 -18.29
N THR A 350 4.27 -9.51 -19.18
CA THR A 350 2.98 -8.82 -19.17
C THR A 350 1.81 -9.80 -19.07
N ALA A 351 2.08 -11.04 -18.63
CA ALA A 351 1.06 -12.06 -18.53
C ALA A 351 -0.03 -11.68 -17.50
N LEU A 352 -1.28 -12.02 -17.81
CA LEU A 352 -2.42 -11.84 -16.91
C LEU A 352 -3.34 -13.05 -17.06
N PRO A 353 -3.22 -14.06 -16.17
CA PRO A 353 -4.03 -15.26 -16.27
C PRO A 353 -5.51 -15.00 -15.92
N THR A 354 -6.37 -15.86 -16.45
CA THR A 354 -7.78 -15.98 -16.07
C THR A 354 -7.97 -17.31 -15.35
N TYR A 355 -8.68 -17.30 -14.23
CA TYR A 355 -9.04 -18.52 -13.51
C TYR A 355 -10.55 -18.75 -13.52
N LYS A 356 -10.95 -20.01 -13.74
CA LYS A 356 -12.33 -20.44 -13.62
C LYS A 356 -12.39 -21.73 -12.81
N MET A 357 -13.25 -21.75 -11.79
CA MET A 357 -13.51 -22.94 -10.98
C MET A 357 -14.99 -23.35 -11.08
N ASP A 358 -15.22 -24.56 -11.58
CA ASP A 358 -16.50 -25.25 -11.47
C ASP A 358 -16.39 -26.23 -10.28
N SER A 359 -17.40 -26.28 -9.40
CA SER A 359 -17.31 -27.10 -8.18
C SER A 359 -18.64 -27.67 -7.70
N SER A 360 -18.58 -28.76 -6.94
CA SER A 360 -19.71 -29.38 -6.26
C SER A 360 -19.28 -30.01 -4.93
N PHE A 361 -20.25 -30.18 -4.03
CA PHE A 361 -20.07 -30.85 -2.75
C PHE A 361 -21.00 -32.06 -2.69
N GLU A 362 -20.40 -33.24 -2.67
CA GLU A 362 -21.10 -34.53 -2.51
C GLU A 362 -20.90 -35.05 -1.08
N LYS A 363 -21.60 -36.12 -0.70
CA LYS A 363 -21.32 -36.87 0.53
C LYS A 363 -20.78 -38.24 0.18
N ASP A 364 -19.76 -38.70 0.90
CA ASP A 364 -19.30 -40.08 0.81
C ASP A 364 -20.19 -41.03 1.65
N ALA A 365 -19.83 -42.32 1.64
CA ALA A 365 -20.53 -43.36 2.38
C ALA A 365 -20.53 -43.14 3.91
N ASN A 366 -19.57 -42.38 4.45
CA ASN A 366 -19.44 -42.03 5.86
C ASN A 366 -20.17 -40.72 6.21
N GLY A 367 -20.83 -40.11 5.22
CA GLY A 367 -21.50 -38.81 5.34
C GLY A 367 -20.53 -37.62 5.44
N ASP A 368 -19.23 -37.82 5.16
CA ASP A 368 -18.26 -36.75 5.03
C ASP A 368 -18.43 -36.06 3.67
N VAL A 369 -18.17 -34.76 3.63
CA VAL A 369 -18.26 -33.96 2.41
C VAL A 369 -17.09 -34.30 1.49
N VAL A 370 -17.39 -34.57 0.22
CA VAL A 370 -16.42 -34.70 -0.86
C VAL A 370 -16.50 -33.47 -1.74
N PHE A 371 -15.40 -32.70 -1.78
CA PHE A 371 -15.28 -31.53 -2.63
C PHE A 371 -14.76 -31.94 -4.01
N ALA A 372 -15.60 -31.84 -5.03
CA ALA A 372 -15.21 -32.06 -6.42
C ALA A 372 -15.06 -30.72 -7.13
N PHE A 373 -13.93 -30.49 -7.79
CA PHE A 373 -13.71 -29.25 -8.53
C PHE A 373 -12.91 -29.45 -9.81
N LYS A 374 -13.22 -28.61 -10.79
CA LYS A 374 -12.40 -28.38 -11.98
C LYS A 374 -11.91 -26.93 -11.98
N LEU A 375 -10.60 -26.74 -11.86
CA LEU A 375 -9.94 -25.44 -11.93
C LEU A 375 -9.22 -25.30 -13.27
N THR A 376 -9.48 -24.21 -13.97
CA THR A 376 -8.91 -23.91 -15.30
C THR A 376 -8.13 -22.61 -15.27
N GLN A 377 -6.92 -22.63 -15.83
CA GLN A 377 -6.08 -21.47 -16.14
C GLN A 377 -6.13 -21.21 -17.65
N SER A 378 -6.32 -19.95 -18.04
CA SER A 378 -6.27 -19.54 -19.45
C SER A 378 -5.67 -18.14 -19.62
N GLY A 379 -5.40 -17.74 -20.86
CA GLY A 379 -4.89 -16.40 -21.20
C GLY A 379 -3.37 -16.26 -21.04
N VAL A 380 -2.63 -17.37 -21.01
CA VAL A 380 -1.18 -17.40 -20.79
C VAL A 380 -0.46 -18.28 -21.82
N ASP A 381 0.88 -18.23 -21.85
CA ASP A 381 1.68 -19.13 -22.69
C ASP A 381 1.87 -20.52 -22.05
N ASP A 382 2.40 -21.49 -22.80
CA ASP A 382 2.53 -22.89 -22.33
C ASP A 382 3.53 -23.09 -21.18
N ARG A 383 4.36 -22.07 -20.87
CA ARG A 383 5.37 -22.15 -19.82
C ARG A 383 4.90 -21.50 -18.52
N PHE A 384 3.88 -20.65 -18.57
CA PHE A 384 3.35 -19.92 -17.43
C PHE A 384 2.94 -20.87 -16.31
N ARG A 385 3.40 -20.61 -15.07
CA ARG A 385 3.11 -21.46 -13.90
C ARG A 385 2.51 -20.63 -12.79
N MET A 386 1.56 -21.22 -12.07
CA MET A 386 1.09 -20.58 -10.85
C MET A 386 0.61 -21.56 -9.80
N LEU A 387 0.91 -21.21 -8.54
CA LEU A 387 0.26 -21.78 -7.36
C LEU A 387 -1.05 -21.05 -7.10
N VAL A 388 -2.16 -21.61 -7.55
CA VAL A 388 -3.47 -20.96 -7.46
C VAL A 388 -4.17 -21.38 -6.16
N PRO A 389 -4.47 -20.46 -5.24
CA PRO A 389 -5.09 -20.81 -3.97
C PRO A 389 -6.58 -21.05 -4.10
N ILE A 390 -7.03 -22.09 -3.40
CA ILE A 390 -8.41 -22.53 -3.31
C ILE A 390 -8.90 -22.33 -1.89
N TYR A 391 -10.08 -21.75 -1.77
CA TYR A 391 -10.74 -21.41 -0.52
C TYR A 391 -12.13 -22.04 -0.45
N LEU A 392 -12.63 -22.25 0.77
CA LEU A 392 -14.00 -22.66 1.02
C LEU A 392 -14.68 -21.64 1.94
N GLU A 393 -15.86 -21.18 1.56
CA GLU A 393 -16.74 -20.46 2.48
C GLU A 393 -17.62 -21.48 3.19
N LEU A 394 -17.42 -21.62 4.50
CA LEU A 394 -18.15 -22.57 5.34
C LEU A 394 -19.59 -22.13 5.58
N ALA A 395 -20.42 -23.05 6.08
CA ALA A 395 -21.83 -22.79 6.41
C ALA A 395 -22.03 -21.63 7.40
N ASP A 396 -21.07 -21.42 8.31
CA ASP A 396 -21.06 -20.32 9.27
C ASP A 396 -20.55 -18.98 8.70
N GLY A 397 -20.17 -18.94 7.41
CA GLY A 397 -19.65 -17.75 6.73
C GLY A 397 -18.14 -17.53 6.90
N ARG A 398 -17.43 -18.37 7.66
CA ARG A 398 -15.95 -18.29 7.70
C ARG A 398 -15.37 -18.76 6.38
N THR A 399 -14.35 -18.05 5.91
CA THR A 399 -13.57 -18.48 4.75
C THR A 399 -12.29 -19.16 5.20
N VAL A 400 -12.01 -20.36 4.67
CA VAL A 400 -10.81 -21.13 4.98
C VAL A 400 -10.01 -21.40 3.71
N ASN A 401 -8.69 -21.23 3.79
CA ASN A 401 -7.79 -21.68 2.75
C ASN A 401 -7.78 -23.22 2.75
N LEU A 402 -8.03 -23.86 1.61
CA LEU A 402 -8.03 -25.32 1.44
C LEU A 402 -6.68 -25.83 0.94
N GLY A 403 -5.97 -25.04 0.15
CA GLY A 403 -4.64 -25.32 -0.34
C GLY A 403 -4.36 -24.51 -1.60
N ARG A 404 -3.34 -24.92 -2.35
CA ARG A 404 -3.01 -24.35 -3.65
C ARG A 404 -2.96 -25.46 -4.69
N ALA A 405 -3.19 -25.09 -5.93
CA ALA A 405 -3.10 -25.99 -7.06
C ALA A 405 -2.09 -25.46 -8.08
N ASN A 406 -1.18 -26.33 -8.51
CA ASN A 406 -0.19 -26.00 -9.53
C ASN A 406 -0.81 -26.15 -10.92
N LEU A 407 -0.82 -25.06 -11.69
CA LEU A 407 -1.27 -25.01 -13.08
C LEU A 407 -0.11 -24.56 -13.97
N ILE A 408 0.02 -25.22 -15.12
CA ILE A 408 1.03 -24.90 -16.14
C ILE A 408 0.31 -24.64 -17.46
N GLY A 409 0.60 -23.50 -18.08
CA GLY A 409 0.00 -23.05 -19.33
C GLY A 409 -1.53 -22.96 -19.30
N ASN A 410 -2.14 -23.01 -20.47
CA ASN A 410 -3.60 -23.06 -20.59
C ASN A 410 -4.08 -24.49 -20.29
N SER A 411 -4.37 -24.77 -19.02
CA SER A 411 -4.69 -26.13 -18.55
C SER A 411 -5.84 -26.16 -17.55
N SER A 412 -6.38 -27.37 -17.33
CA SER A 412 -7.35 -27.65 -16.28
C SER A 412 -6.89 -28.80 -15.40
N ILE A 413 -7.21 -28.72 -14.12
CA ILE A 413 -7.12 -29.85 -13.19
C ILE A 413 -8.52 -30.23 -12.71
N ASP A 414 -8.74 -31.52 -12.52
CA ASP A 414 -9.98 -32.08 -11.97
C ASP A 414 -9.62 -32.98 -10.78
N ARG A 415 -10.24 -32.73 -9.62
CA ARG A 415 -9.95 -33.44 -8.36
C ARG A 415 -11.21 -33.62 -7.53
N LYS A 416 -11.28 -34.77 -6.85
CA LYS A 416 -12.19 -35.03 -5.73
C LYS A 416 -11.36 -35.10 -4.44
N VAL A 417 -11.67 -34.25 -3.47
CA VAL A 417 -10.98 -34.14 -2.19
C VAL A 417 -11.97 -34.46 -1.06
N PRO A 418 -11.81 -35.60 -0.37
CA PRO A 418 -12.57 -35.88 0.84
C PRO A 418 -12.19 -34.88 1.95
N LEU A 419 -13.18 -34.15 2.47
CA LEU A 419 -13.02 -33.23 3.59
C LEU A 419 -13.30 -33.99 4.89
N GLN A 420 -12.30 -34.76 5.36
CA GLN A 420 -12.43 -35.63 6.53
C GLN A 420 -12.98 -34.88 7.75
N GLY A 421 -14.06 -35.42 8.34
CA GLY A 421 -14.71 -34.83 9.51
C GLY A 421 -15.63 -33.63 9.23
N VAL A 422 -15.73 -33.17 7.98
CA VAL A 422 -16.67 -32.11 7.58
C VAL A 422 -18.00 -32.75 7.19
N LYS A 423 -19.02 -32.60 8.05
CA LYS A 423 -20.37 -33.18 7.84
C LYS A 423 -21.37 -32.25 7.15
N VAL A 424 -21.11 -30.95 7.21
CA VAL A 424 -21.95 -29.91 6.63
C VAL A 424 -21.22 -29.35 5.41
N ALA A 425 -21.89 -29.35 4.26
CA ALA A 425 -21.32 -28.82 3.03
C ALA A 425 -20.97 -27.32 3.19
N PRO A 426 -19.78 -26.88 2.72
CA PRO A 426 -19.49 -25.46 2.54
C PRO A 426 -20.54 -24.79 1.65
N LYS A 427 -20.72 -23.47 1.81
CA LYS A 427 -21.63 -22.67 0.97
C LYS A 427 -21.16 -22.60 -0.47
N ARG A 428 -19.86 -22.40 -0.68
CA ARG A 428 -19.23 -22.32 -2.00
C ARG A 428 -17.72 -22.52 -1.90
N ALA A 429 -17.12 -22.91 -3.01
CA ALA A 429 -15.69 -22.83 -3.22
C ALA A 429 -15.35 -21.48 -3.88
N LEU A 430 -14.20 -20.93 -3.51
CA LEU A 430 -13.68 -19.67 -3.98
C LEU A 430 -12.25 -19.89 -4.49
N VAL A 431 -11.87 -19.22 -5.57
CA VAL A 431 -10.48 -19.21 -6.08
C VAL A 431 -9.93 -17.81 -5.89
N ASN A 432 -8.65 -17.70 -5.52
CA ASN A 432 -7.97 -16.41 -5.43
C ASN A 432 -8.69 -15.38 -4.52
N TYR A 433 -9.27 -15.84 -3.40
CA TYR A 433 -10.19 -15.04 -2.58
C TYR A 433 -9.53 -13.78 -2.00
N ASN A 434 -8.27 -13.88 -1.57
CA ASN A 434 -7.54 -12.75 -0.97
C ASN A 434 -6.70 -11.99 -2.00
N TYR A 435 -7.03 -12.09 -3.28
CA TYR A 435 -6.21 -11.55 -4.37
C TYR A 435 -4.76 -12.06 -4.31
N ASP A 436 -4.62 -13.31 -3.88
CA ASP A 436 -3.35 -14.01 -3.71
C ASP A 436 -2.52 -14.13 -4.99
N VAL A 437 -3.17 -13.95 -6.15
CA VAL A 437 -2.61 -14.02 -7.49
C VAL A 437 -3.17 -12.86 -8.31
N LEU A 438 -2.30 -12.12 -9.01
CA LEU A 438 -2.73 -11.15 -10.01
C LEU A 438 -3.32 -11.90 -11.21
N ALA A 439 -4.61 -11.72 -11.43
CA ALA A 439 -5.41 -12.37 -12.47
C ALA A 439 -6.47 -11.41 -13.00
N SER A 440 -7.02 -11.69 -14.18
CA SER A 440 -8.03 -10.85 -14.84
C SER A 440 -9.38 -10.83 -14.12
N ASN A 441 -9.70 -11.87 -13.36
CA ASN A 441 -11.03 -12.10 -12.76
C ASN A 441 -10.91 -12.76 -11.39
#